data_AF-A0A2S7KS12-F1
#
_entry.id   AF-A0A2S7KS12-F1
#
_cell.length_a   1.000
_cell.length_b   1.000
_cell.length_c   1.000
_cell.angle_alpha   90.00
_cell.angle_beta   90.00
_cell.angle_gamma   90.00
#
_symmetry.space_group_name_H-M   'P 1'
#
loop_
_entity.id
_entity.type
_entity.pdbx_description
1 polymer ?
#
loop_
_entity_poly.entity_id
_entity_poly.type
_entity_poly.pdbx_seq_one_letter_code
_entity_poly.pdbx_strand_id
1 'polypeptide(L)'
;MSIGFAQQADLHKQYTYYDGLPSDNVLEIGQDSLGLIYIKSDKGTSLFNGGEFSDLTEEPALNFISKTDSLAVSLYNVLADRTVNVTFMDLQGSWWVGTEGSGLWYFPTGNSGKQNVFIQYIGLNNDREEFPGSQLTIPHQYETLTIGYASPDYTALGRQQFRYKIEGVHQDWVLTRDNKVQFTALPHGETYTFSVAVQDAGGNWSEPATLAMKFEQAFYQSRMFFGLIGVLVIALIWASTRWFFKRQANWAKMNTQLMELEGQALQSQMNPHFVFNSLNSIQSFVSSGDELKAEVYLAKFSDLLRKTLESSKKTRIPLSDEINMLERYLELESMRFGDRLNYSLEVDEKLETDLIQVPAMLIQPFVENAIVHGIGPKPSGGEVKVSFDKVDDKTLLCRVKDNGVGRNKTQNTLHQSMGTDIVRRRLELMGPNENGQVEYIDLVDEKEQSKGTEVIIRIPL
;
A
#
# COMPACT_ATOMS: atom_id res chain seq x y z
N MET A 1 -24.48 42.04 -17.09
CA MET A 1 -25.35 43.11 -16.55
C MET A 1 -24.45 44.15 -15.94
N SER A 2 -24.27 45.28 -16.63
CA SER A 2 -23.46 46.41 -16.18
C SER A 2 -24.11 47.03 -14.95
N ILE A 3 -23.46 46.92 -13.80
CA ILE A 3 -23.87 47.66 -12.61
C ILE A 3 -23.57 49.13 -12.92
N GLY A 4 -24.63 49.90 -13.11
CA GLY A 4 -24.58 51.34 -13.35
C GLY A 4 -23.90 52.04 -12.18
N PHE A 5 -22.95 52.92 -12.52
CA PHE A 5 -22.40 53.90 -11.59
C PHE A 5 -23.57 54.76 -11.07
N ALA A 6 -23.99 54.47 -9.85
CA ALA A 6 -24.90 55.33 -9.12
C ALA A 6 -24.19 56.66 -8.86
N GLN A 7 -24.82 57.73 -9.36
CA GLN A 7 -24.64 59.14 -9.00
C GLN A 7 -23.82 59.37 -7.73
N GLN A 8 -22.56 59.79 -7.91
CA GLN A 8 -21.77 60.47 -6.89
C GLN A 8 -22.14 61.96 -6.94
N ALA A 9 -23.40 62.28 -6.61
CA ALA A 9 -23.83 63.64 -6.37
C ALA A 9 -23.35 64.06 -4.97
N ASP A 10 -22.85 65.29 -4.85
CA ASP A 10 -22.40 65.95 -3.61
C ASP A 10 -20.92 65.79 -3.19
N LEU A 11 -19.98 65.74 -4.14
CA LEU A 11 -18.56 66.06 -3.84
C LEU A 11 -18.25 67.56 -3.97
N HIS A 12 -18.99 68.29 -4.80
CA HIS A 12 -18.84 69.74 -5.03
C HIS A 12 -20.12 70.31 -5.65
N LYS A 13 -20.33 71.63 -5.53
CA LYS A 13 -21.38 72.37 -6.23
C LYS A 13 -20.76 73.45 -7.11
N GLN A 14 -21.27 73.61 -8.32
CA GLN A 14 -20.85 74.66 -9.25
C GLN A 14 -21.98 75.69 -9.34
N TYR A 15 -21.62 76.97 -9.28
CA TYR A 15 -22.50 78.11 -9.48
C TYR A 15 -22.01 78.91 -10.68
N THR A 16 -22.92 79.29 -11.56
CA THR A 16 -22.67 80.04 -12.81
C THR A 16 -23.55 81.28 -12.89
N TYR A 17 -23.44 82.05 -13.98
CA TYR A 17 -24.31 83.18 -14.30
C TYR A 17 -25.79 82.80 -14.23
N TYR A 18 -26.15 81.59 -14.64
CA TYR A 18 -27.54 81.12 -14.59
C TYR A 18 -28.07 80.90 -13.16
N ASP A 19 -27.17 80.74 -12.19
CA ASP A 19 -27.53 80.55 -10.79
C ASP A 19 -27.64 81.89 -10.03
N GLY A 20 -27.35 83.02 -10.69
CA GLY A 20 -27.45 84.37 -10.13
C GLY A 20 -26.10 85.04 -9.87
N LEU A 21 -24.97 84.49 -10.34
CA LEU A 21 -23.70 85.21 -10.36
C LEU A 21 -23.72 86.33 -11.42
N PRO A 22 -23.11 87.50 -11.17
CA PRO A 22 -23.06 88.57 -12.17
C PRO A 22 -22.25 88.20 -13.42
N SER A 23 -21.28 87.29 -13.27
CA SER A 23 -20.48 86.72 -14.37
C SER A 23 -19.79 85.42 -13.94
N ASP A 24 -19.48 84.56 -14.91
CA ASP A 24 -18.75 83.31 -14.71
C ASP A 24 -17.25 83.53 -14.46
N ASN A 25 -16.76 84.77 -14.52
CA ASN A 25 -15.38 85.13 -14.24
C ASN A 25 -15.27 85.70 -12.81
N VAL A 26 -14.92 84.84 -11.85
CA VAL A 26 -14.82 85.22 -10.44
C VAL A 26 -13.38 85.65 -10.14
N LEU A 27 -13.21 86.85 -9.61
CA LEU A 27 -11.90 87.48 -9.37
C LEU A 27 -11.50 87.46 -7.91
N GLU A 28 -12.42 87.79 -7.00
CA GLU A 28 -12.14 87.88 -5.57
C GLU A 28 -13.31 87.31 -4.75
N ILE A 29 -12.99 86.74 -3.59
CA ILE A 29 -13.98 86.21 -2.64
C ILE A 29 -13.63 86.75 -1.25
N GLY A 30 -14.66 87.15 -0.50
CA GLY A 30 -14.53 87.62 0.88
C GLY A 30 -15.69 87.13 1.74
N GLN A 31 -15.51 87.16 3.05
CA GLN A 31 -16.55 86.82 4.03
C GLN A 31 -16.63 87.89 5.11
N ASP A 32 -17.84 88.23 5.54
CA ASP A 32 -18.05 89.12 6.68
C ASP A 32 -18.07 88.40 8.04
N SER A 33 -18.14 89.17 9.13
CA SER A 33 -18.21 88.62 10.49
C SER A 33 -19.51 87.86 10.79
N LEU A 34 -20.54 87.98 9.94
CA LEU A 34 -21.81 87.26 10.06
C LEU A 34 -21.80 85.95 9.28
N GLY A 35 -20.73 85.68 8.52
CA GLY A 35 -20.53 84.46 7.75
C GLY A 35 -21.07 84.54 6.32
N LEU A 36 -21.54 85.71 5.86
CA LEU A 36 -22.03 85.92 4.49
C LEU A 36 -20.87 86.04 3.51
N ILE A 37 -21.03 85.45 2.33
CA ILE A 37 -19.96 85.34 1.33
C ILE A 37 -20.20 86.34 0.21
N TYR A 38 -19.19 87.15 -0.08
CA TYR A 38 -19.19 88.18 -1.10
C TYR A 38 -18.27 87.75 -2.24
N ILE A 39 -18.79 87.78 -3.47
CA ILE A 39 -18.10 87.30 -4.65
C ILE A 39 -18.01 88.44 -5.65
N LYS A 40 -16.77 88.82 -5.98
CA LYS A 40 -16.49 89.85 -6.98
C LYS A 40 -16.17 89.19 -8.31
N SER A 41 -16.96 89.52 -9.32
CA SER A 41 -16.75 89.11 -10.70
C SER A 41 -16.34 90.31 -11.57
N ASP A 42 -15.97 90.07 -12.83
CA ASP A 42 -15.63 91.13 -13.79
C ASP A 42 -16.81 92.07 -14.15
N LYS A 43 -18.06 91.68 -13.84
CA LYS A 43 -19.28 92.48 -14.13
C LYS A 43 -20.00 93.02 -12.91
N GLY A 44 -19.54 92.72 -11.70
CA GLY A 44 -20.17 93.19 -10.47
C GLY A 44 -19.90 92.29 -9.26
N THR A 45 -20.42 92.69 -8.10
CA THR A 45 -20.29 91.98 -6.83
C THR A 45 -21.63 91.40 -6.41
N SER A 46 -21.67 90.12 -6.05
CA SER A 46 -22.86 89.46 -5.51
C SER A 46 -22.66 88.96 -4.09
N LEU A 47 -23.75 88.94 -3.34
CA LEU A 47 -23.84 88.40 -1.99
C LEU A 47 -24.52 87.02 -2.04
N PHE A 48 -23.86 86.02 -1.47
CA PHE A 48 -24.39 84.67 -1.32
C PHE A 48 -24.91 84.44 0.11
N ASN A 49 -26.23 84.27 0.23
CA ASN A 49 -26.92 84.08 1.51
C ASN A 49 -27.15 82.60 1.89
N GLY A 50 -26.38 81.67 1.32
CA GLY A 50 -26.51 80.23 1.59
C GLY A 50 -27.49 79.48 0.67
N GLY A 51 -28.05 80.14 -0.34
CA GLY A 51 -28.97 79.50 -1.31
C GLY A 51 -29.26 80.32 -2.57
N GLU A 52 -29.29 81.65 -2.46
CA GLU A 52 -29.49 82.57 -3.58
C GLU A 52 -28.39 83.64 -3.61
N PHE A 53 -28.12 84.14 -4.83
CA PHE A 53 -27.25 85.29 -5.06
C PHE A 53 -28.08 86.56 -5.19
N SER A 54 -27.62 87.64 -4.57
CA SER A 54 -28.22 88.96 -4.69
C SER A 54 -27.17 89.97 -5.14
N ASP A 55 -27.49 90.73 -6.19
CA ASP A 55 -26.59 91.75 -6.73
C ASP A 55 -26.51 92.96 -5.78
N LEU A 56 -25.29 93.42 -5.51
CA LEU A 56 -25.05 94.61 -4.71
C LEU A 56 -24.72 95.79 -5.63
N THR A 57 -25.48 96.87 -5.50
CA THR A 57 -25.25 98.14 -6.22
C THR A 57 -24.17 99.02 -5.60
N GLU A 58 -23.78 98.77 -4.35
CA GLU A 58 -22.68 99.45 -3.65
C GLU A 58 -21.64 98.45 -3.16
N GLU A 59 -20.35 98.72 -3.40
CA GLU A 59 -19.27 97.85 -2.94
C GLU A 59 -19.12 97.92 -1.41
N PRO A 60 -19.22 96.79 -0.69
CA PRO A 60 -19.06 96.79 0.74
C PRO A 60 -17.58 96.97 1.12
N ALA A 61 -17.32 97.68 2.22
CA ALA A 61 -15.97 97.88 2.76
C ALA A 61 -15.46 96.60 3.46
N LEU A 62 -15.17 95.57 2.67
CA LEU A 62 -14.65 94.28 3.09
C LEU A 62 -13.22 94.08 2.56
N ASN A 63 -12.40 93.35 3.34
CA ASN A 63 -11.08 92.91 2.89
C ASN A 63 -11.26 91.69 1.97
N PHE A 64 -11.37 91.95 0.66
CA PHE A 64 -11.38 90.89 -0.34
C PHE A 64 -9.98 90.27 -0.48
N ILE A 65 -9.91 88.96 -0.63
CA ILE A 65 -8.66 88.24 -0.88
C ILE A 65 -8.56 88.03 -2.40
N SER A 66 -7.52 88.60 -3.00
CA SER A 66 -7.26 88.55 -4.45
C SER A 66 -6.15 87.58 -4.85
N LYS A 67 -5.62 86.79 -3.91
CA LYS A 67 -4.44 85.95 -4.16
C LYS A 67 -4.67 84.50 -3.78
N THR A 68 -4.32 83.61 -4.70
CA THR A 68 -4.32 82.16 -4.54
C THR A 68 -3.36 81.76 -3.42
N ASP A 69 -3.86 81.02 -2.44
CA ASP A 69 -3.00 80.46 -1.40
C ASP A 69 -2.35 79.17 -1.92
N SER A 70 -1.08 78.95 -1.59
CA SER A 70 -0.26 77.86 -2.17
C SER A 70 -0.75 76.44 -1.85
N LEU A 71 -1.76 76.30 -0.99
CA LEU A 71 -2.46 75.06 -0.66
C LEU A 71 -3.53 74.65 -1.69
N ALA A 72 -3.89 75.52 -2.64
CA ALA A 72 -4.88 75.26 -3.69
C ALA A 72 -4.41 74.28 -4.79
N VAL A 73 -3.12 73.90 -4.79
CA VAL A 73 -2.49 73.13 -5.88
C VAL A 73 -3.08 71.72 -6.04
N SER A 74 -3.68 71.13 -5.01
CA SER A 74 -4.33 69.81 -5.11
C SER A 74 -5.74 69.84 -5.71
N LEU A 75 -6.41 71.01 -5.77
CA LEU A 75 -7.75 71.17 -6.35
C LEU A 75 -7.72 71.41 -7.86
N TYR A 76 -6.57 71.81 -8.41
CA TYR A 76 -6.37 72.08 -9.84
C TYR A 76 -6.70 70.87 -10.74
N ASN A 77 -6.44 69.65 -10.26
CA ASN A 77 -6.70 68.42 -11.02
C ASN A 77 -8.18 68.04 -11.12
N VAL A 78 -9.03 68.54 -10.20
CA VAL A 78 -10.48 68.29 -10.23
C VAL A 78 -11.17 69.19 -11.27
N LEU A 79 -10.62 70.39 -11.50
CA LEU A 79 -11.22 71.41 -12.37
C LEU A 79 -10.78 71.31 -13.85
N ALA A 80 -10.04 70.26 -14.23
CA ALA A 80 -9.73 69.89 -15.62
C ALA A 80 -9.35 71.09 -16.53
N ASP A 81 -8.15 71.64 -16.32
CA ASP A 81 -7.52 72.67 -17.17
C ASP A 81 -8.12 74.09 -17.10
N ARG A 82 -8.93 74.39 -16.08
CA ARG A 82 -9.49 75.73 -15.86
C ARG A 82 -8.54 76.62 -15.04
N THR A 83 -8.40 77.89 -15.44
CA THR A 83 -7.59 78.88 -14.70
C THR A 83 -8.32 79.28 -13.41
N VAL A 84 -7.68 78.98 -12.27
CA VAL A 84 -8.19 79.34 -10.94
C VAL A 84 -7.72 80.75 -10.60
N ASN A 85 -8.65 81.68 -10.42
CA ASN A 85 -8.35 83.06 -10.09
C ASN A 85 -8.16 83.25 -8.57
N VAL A 86 -9.03 82.65 -7.77
CA VAL A 86 -9.06 82.86 -6.32
C VAL A 86 -9.51 81.60 -5.59
N THR A 87 -8.90 81.34 -4.43
CA THR A 87 -9.32 80.30 -3.49
C THR A 87 -9.54 80.89 -2.12
N PHE A 88 -10.70 80.63 -1.54
CA PHE A 88 -11.09 81.14 -0.23
C PHE A 88 -11.60 80.00 0.64
N MET A 89 -11.19 79.96 1.90
CA MET A 89 -11.75 79.04 2.89
C MET A 89 -12.63 79.85 3.84
N ASP A 90 -13.88 79.44 3.98
CA ASP A 90 -14.79 80.11 4.91
C ASP A 90 -14.50 79.75 6.38
N LEU A 91 -15.08 80.51 7.31
CA LEU A 91 -14.99 80.26 8.76
C LEU A 91 -15.50 78.87 9.18
N GLN A 92 -16.24 78.16 8.33
CA GLN A 92 -16.72 76.79 8.59
C GLN A 92 -15.75 75.72 8.05
N GLY A 93 -14.69 76.13 7.35
CA GLY A 93 -13.66 75.26 6.78
C GLY A 93 -13.95 74.76 5.36
N SER A 94 -15.03 75.21 4.71
CA SER A 94 -15.36 74.82 3.33
C SER A 94 -14.56 75.65 2.33
N TRP A 95 -14.22 75.05 1.19
CA TRP A 95 -13.43 75.71 0.16
C TRP A 95 -14.31 76.27 -0.95
N TRP A 96 -14.02 77.51 -1.31
CA TRP A 96 -14.62 78.26 -2.41
C TRP A 96 -13.54 78.58 -3.44
N VAL A 97 -13.79 78.22 -4.70
CA VAL A 97 -12.82 78.37 -5.79
C VAL A 97 -13.45 79.16 -6.93
N GLY A 98 -12.95 80.36 -7.17
CA GLY A 98 -13.32 81.21 -8.29
C GLY A 98 -12.46 80.90 -9.51
N THR A 99 -13.10 80.74 -10.67
CA THR A 99 -12.43 80.38 -11.94
C THR A 99 -12.65 81.43 -13.01
N GLU A 100 -11.78 81.45 -14.02
CA GLU A 100 -11.96 82.25 -15.23
C GLU A 100 -12.97 81.57 -16.17
N GLY A 101 -14.14 82.16 -16.33
CA GLY A 101 -15.17 81.72 -17.30
C GLY A 101 -15.89 80.42 -16.96
N SER A 102 -15.74 79.91 -15.73
CA SER A 102 -16.34 78.66 -15.27
C SER A 102 -17.11 78.77 -13.95
N GLY A 103 -17.31 79.99 -13.47
CA GLY A 103 -18.07 80.32 -12.29
C GLY A 103 -17.35 80.00 -10.98
N LEU A 104 -18.15 79.79 -9.94
CA LEU A 104 -17.72 79.55 -8.57
C LEU A 104 -17.95 78.08 -8.18
N TRP A 105 -16.94 77.46 -7.58
CA TRP A 105 -17.02 76.08 -7.10
C TRP A 105 -17.00 76.05 -5.57
N TYR A 106 -17.92 75.30 -4.99
CA TYR A 106 -18.06 75.09 -3.55
C TYR A 106 -17.75 73.64 -3.18
N PHE A 107 -16.83 73.46 -2.24
CA PHE A 107 -16.41 72.17 -1.68
C PHE A 107 -16.70 72.15 -0.18
N PRO A 108 -17.75 71.44 0.28
CA PRO A 108 -18.10 71.40 1.70
C PRO A 108 -17.04 70.67 2.53
N THR A 109 -16.77 71.15 3.74
CA THR A 109 -15.91 70.43 4.69
C THR A 109 -16.60 69.16 5.18
N GLY A 110 -15.91 68.02 5.11
CA GLY A 110 -16.28 66.82 5.88
C GLY A 110 -16.99 65.69 5.15
N ASN A 111 -17.00 65.65 3.81
CA ASN A 111 -17.52 64.49 3.07
C ASN A 111 -16.42 63.78 2.26
N SER A 112 -15.38 63.27 2.94
CA SER A 112 -14.71 62.07 2.43
C SER A 112 -15.71 60.92 2.63
N GLY A 113 -16.35 60.49 1.55
CA GLY A 113 -17.27 59.35 1.62
C GLY A 113 -16.59 58.18 2.32
N LYS A 114 -17.26 57.54 3.28
CA LYS A 114 -16.74 56.35 3.99
C LYS A 114 -16.11 55.39 2.97
N GLN A 115 -14.79 55.23 3.02
CA GLN A 115 -14.10 54.32 2.13
C GLN A 115 -14.46 52.88 2.51
N ASN A 116 -14.91 52.11 1.53
CA ASN A 116 -15.15 50.68 1.69
C ASN A 116 -14.05 49.89 0.96
N VAL A 117 -13.69 48.74 1.51
CA VAL A 117 -12.75 47.80 0.88
C VAL A 117 -13.54 46.60 0.38
N PHE A 118 -13.22 46.15 -0.84
CA PHE A 118 -13.80 44.96 -1.43
C PHE A 118 -12.71 43.97 -1.81
N ILE A 119 -12.95 42.70 -1.53
CA ILE A 119 -12.10 41.60 -2.00
C ILE A 119 -12.52 41.32 -3.45
N GLN A 120 -11.58 41.48 -4.39
CA GLN A 120 -11.86 41.44 -5.82
C GLN A 120 -11.75 40.03 -6.39
N TYR A 121 -10.67 39.33 -6.06
CA TYR A 121 -10.37 38.01 -6.58
C TYR A 121 -9.56 37.21 -5.59
N ILE A 122 -9.67 35.89 -5.70
CA ILE A 122 -8.82 34.95 -4.99
C ILE A 122 -8.11 34.13 -6.07
N GLY A 123 -6.80 33.99 -5.94
CA GLY A 123 -6.01 33.20 -6.85
C GLY A 123 -5.34 32.03 -6.16
N LEU A 124 -5.48 30.85 -6.75
CA LEU A 124 -4.76 29.63 -6.34
C LEU A 124 -3.73 29.33 -7.43
N ASN A 125 -2.45 29.16 -7.06
CA ASN A 125 -1.39 28.78 -7.99
C ASN A 125 -1.28 29.67 -9.24
N ASN A 126 -1.40 30.99 -9.06
CA ASN A 126 -1.45 32.03 -10.11
C ASN A 126 -2.71 32.09 -10.99
N ASP A 127 -3.63 31.14 -10.90
CA ASP A 127 -4.93 31.25 -11.58
C ASP A 127 -5.86 32.14 -10.77
N ARG A 128 -6.51 33.12 -11.43
CA ARG A 128 -7.43 34.06 -10.77
C ARG A 128 -8.87 33.54 -10.89
N GLU A 129 -9.51 33.31 -9.76
CA GLU A 129 -10.95 33.09 -9.68
C GLU A 129 -11.64 34.35 -9.15
N GLU A 130 -12.74 34.74 -9.81
CA GLU A 130 -13.61 35.81 -9.31
C GLU A 130 -14.25 35.37 -7.99
N PHE A 131 -14.33 36.30 -7.04
CA PHE A 131 -14.79 36.04 -5.68
C PHE A 131 -16.25 35.51 -5.65
N PRO A 132 -16.51 34.27 -5.19
CA PRO A 132 -17.85 33.68 -5.26
C PRO A 132 -18.76 34.05 -4.08
N GLY A 133 -18.27 34.75 -3.06
CA GLY A 133 -19.02 35.13 -1.85
C GLY A 133 -18.23 34.96 -0.56
N SER A 134 -18.90 35.10 0.59
CA SER A 134 -18.30 35.23 1.94
C SER A 134 -17.55 34.00 2.48
N GLN A 135 -17.71 32.82 1.86
CA GLN A 135 -17.04 31.59 2.26
C GLN A 135 -16.40 30.89 1.06
N LEU A 136 -15.13 30.51 1.19
CA LEU A 136 -14.40 29.74 0.19
C LEU A 136 -13.80 28.46 0.80
N THR A 137 -13.98 27.34 0.11
CA THR A 137 -13.30 26.08 0.42
C THR A 137 -12.05 25.96 -0.44
N ILE A 138 -10.89 25.88 0.20
CA ILE A 138 -9.59 25.77 -0.48
C ILE A 138 -9.17 24.28 -0.48
N PRO A 139 -8.83 23.71 -1.66
CA PRO A 139 -8.33 22.35 -1.76
C PRO A 139 -7.06 22.15 -0.91
N HIS A 140 -6.80 20.91 -0.48
CA HIS A 140 -5.59 20.58 0.27
C HIS A 140 -4.28 20.88 -0.52
N GLN A 141 -4.34 20.90 -1.85
CA GLN A 141 -3.18 21.07 -2.72
C GLN A 141 -3.19 22.48 -3.34
N TYR A 142 -2.54 23.42 -2.67
CA TYR A 142 -2.20 24.73 -3.23
C TYR A 142 -0.76 25.10 -2.81
N GLU A 143 -0.03 25.72 -3.72
CA GLU A 143 1.34 26.21 -3.51
C GLU A 143 1.35 27.69 -3.14
N THR A 144 0.41 28.46 -3.68
CA THR A 144 0.26 29.88 -3.33
C THR A 144 -1.20 30.30 -3.33
N LEU A 145 -1.58 31.07 -2.31
CA LEU A 145 -2.88 31.72 -2.17
C LEU A 145 -2.67 33.23 -2.30
N THR A 146 -3.26 33.83 -3.32
CA THR A 146 -3.22 35.28 -3.55
C THR A 146 -4.60 35.88 -3.32
N ILE A 147 -4.69 36.90 -2.47
CA ILE A 147 -5.94 37.63 -2.22
C ILE A 147 -5.77 39.06 -2.73
N GLY A 148 -6.57 39.44 -3.72
CA GLY A 148 -6.62 40.79 -4.25
C GLY A 148 -7.76 41.59 -3.63
N TYR A 149 -7.49 42.83 -3.24
CA TYR A 149 -8.48 43.74 -2.66
C TYR A 149 -8.31 45.14 -3.22
N ALA A 150 -9.39 45.91 -3.26
CA ALA A 150 -9.36 47.29 -3.72
C ALA A 150 -10.35 48.17 -2.97
N SER A 151 -10.05 49.47 -2.94
CA SER A 151 -11.00 50.50 -2.55
C SER A 151 -11.27 51.40 -3.76
N PRO A 152 -12.54 51.70 -4.10
CA PRO A 152 -12.90 52.60 -5.19
C PRO A 152 -12.73 54.06 -4.75
N ASP A 153 -11.49 54.46 -4.49
CA ASP A 153 -11.15 55.87 -4.25
C ASP A 153 -10.13 56.33 -5.31
N TYR A 154 -10.62 57.17 -6.22
CA TYR A 154 -9.87 57.72 -7.35
C TYR A 154 -8.97 58.90 -6.95
N THR A 155 -9.12 59.44 -5.73
CA THR A 155 -8.34 60.59 -5.26
C THR A 155 -6.95 60.20 -4.75
N ALA A 156 -6.78 58.95 -4.32
CA ALA A 156 -5.55 58.42 -3.73
C ALA A 156 -4.84 57.38 -4.62
N LEU A 157 -4.76 57.62 -5.94
CA LEU A 157 -4.05 56.77 -6.90
C LEU A 157 -2.62 56.45 -6.43
N GLY A 158 -2.42 55.23 -5.91
CA GLY A 158 -1.12 54.67 -5.53
C GLY A 158 -0.59 55.03 -4.13
N ARG A 159 -1.35 55.73 -3.29
CA ARG A 159 -0.92 56.10 -1.91
C ARG A 159 -1.79 55.55 -0.78
N GLN A 160 -2.78 54.71 -1.09
CA GLN A 160 -3.64 54.10 -0.08
C GLN A 160 -2.84 53.12 0.80
N GLN A 161 -3.08 53.19 2.11
CA GLN A 161 -2.54 52.23 3.06
C GLN A 161 -3.64 51.24 3.42
N PHE A 162 -3.31 49.97 3.31
CA PHE A 162 -4.14 48.85 3.73
C PHE A 162 -3.56 48.23 5.00
N ARG A 163 -4.44 47.65 5.80
CA ARG A 163 -4.04 46.73 6.86
C ARG A 163 -4.78 45.43 6.69
N TYR A 164 -4.09 44.32 6.87
CA TYR A 164 -4.71 43.00 6.85
C TYR A 164 -4.30 42.17 8.05
N LYS A 165 -5.14 41.20 8.39
CA LYS A 165 -4.91 40.21 9.45
C LYS A 165 -5.54 38.89 9.05
N ILE A 166 -4.89 37.79 9.43
CA ILE A 166 -5.49 36.46 9.43
C ILE A 166 -5.63 36.02 10.88
N GLU A 167 -6.86 35.79 11.32
CA GLU A 167 -7.14 35.26 12.64
C GLU A 167 -6.57 33.84 12.76
N GLY A 168 -5.74 33.60 13.78
CA GLY A 168 -5.05 32.33 13.99
C GLY A 168 -3.61 32.27 13.44
N VAL A 169 -3.20 33.23 12.60
CA VAL A 169 -1.81 33.31 12.07
C VAL A 169 -1.11 34.59 12.54
N HIS A 170 -1.79 35.74 12.45
CA HIS A 170 -1.22 37.03 12.84
C HIS A 170 -1.77 37.47 14.21
N GLN A 171 -0.89 37.86 15.13
CA GLN A 171 -1.30 38.45 16.41
C GLN A 171 -1.85 39.87 16.21
N ASP A 172 -1.13 40.69 15.41
CA ASP A 172 -1.46 42.08 15.11
C ASP A 172 -1.74 42.35 13.62
N TRP A 173 -2.27 43.54 13.31
CA TRP A 173 -2.51 44.00 11.94
C TRP A 173 -1.21 44.27 11.20
N VAL A 174 -1.10 43.77 9.97
CA VAL A 174 0.04 44.02 9.08
C VAL A 174 -0.30 45.15 8.12
N LEU A 175 0.51 46.20 8.10
CA LEU A 175 0.35 47.35 7.20
C LEU A 175 1.00 47.06 5.85
N THR A 176 0.30 47.37 4.77
CA THR A 176 0.81 47.23 3.40
C THR A 176 0.26 48.34 2.50
N ARG A 177 0.99 48.67 1.43
CA ARG A 177 0.51 49.56 0.36
C ARG A 177 0.08 48.79 -0.88
N ASP A 178 0.35 47.49 -0.90
CA ASP A 178 -0.01 46.62 -2.01
C ASP A 178 -1.51 46.32 -1.97
N ASN A 179 -2.11 46.20 -3.14
CA ASN A 179 -3.51 45.81 -3.34
C ASN A 179 -3.71 44.29 -3.42
N LYS A 180 -2.67 43.52 -3.11
CA LYS A 180 -2.68 42.06 -3.09
C LYS A 180 -1.74 41.53 -2.02
N VAL A 181 -2.10 40.40 -1.42
CA VAL A 181 -1.23 39.65 -0.50
C VAL A 181 -1.14 38.21 -0.99
N GLN A 182 0.07 37.64 -0.92
CA GLN A 182 0.34 36.27 -1.34
C GLN A 182 0.88 35.46 -0.16
N PHE A 183 0.33 34.26 0.03
CA PHE A 183 0.72 33.29 1.05
C PHE A 183 1.19 32.00 0.39
N THR A 184 2.36 31.49 0.78
CA THR A 184 2.92 30.23 0.22
C THR A 184 2.41 28.98 0.96
N ALA A 185 2.17 29.08 2.27
CA ALA A 185 1.55 28.01 3.03
C ALA A 185 0.98 28.59 4.33
N LEU A 186 -0.32 28.43 4.54
CA LEU A 186 -0.91 28.71 5.84
C LEU A 186 -0.74 27.47 6.74
N PRO A 187 -0.49 27.64 8.06
CA PRO A 187 -0.43 26.53 9.00
C PRO A 187 -1.69 25.67 8.94
N HIS A 188 -1.61 24.42 9.36
CA HIS A 188 -2.78 23.52 9.33
C HIS A 188 -3.84 23.97 10.35
N GLY A 189 -4.98 24.44 9.86
CA GLY A 189 -6.15 24.85 10.65
C GLY A 189 -7.44 24.65 9.84
N GLU A 190 -8.53 24.32 10.51
CA GLU A 190 -9.79 23.94 9.85
C GLU A 190 -10.48 25.15 9.19
N THR A 191 -10.32 26.35 9.74
CA THR A 191 -10.92 27.58 9.21
C THR A 191 -10.09 28.80 9.60
N TYR A 192 -9.85 29.69 8.64
CA TYR A 192 -9.15 30.96 8.83
C TYR A 192 -10.02 32.12 8.35
N THR A 193 -10.04 33.21 9.12
CA THR A 193 -10.72 34.45 8.71
C THR A 193 -9.68 35.49 8.30
N PHE A 194 -9.72 35.91 7.04
CA PHE A 194 -8.94 37.03 6.52
C PHE A 194 -9.74 38.32 6.68
N SER A 195 -9.12 39.37 7.22
CA SER A 195 -9.73 40.68 7.39
C SER A 195 -8.83 41.77 6.77
N VAL A 196 -9.41 42.69 6.01
CA VAL A 196 -8.67 43.81 5.38
C VAL A 196 -9.42 45.14 5.54
N ALA A 197 -8.71 46.22 5.84
CA ALA A 197 -9.25 47.57 5.95
C ALA A 197 -8.32 48.59 5.25
N VAL A 198 -8.89 49.71 4.79
CA VAL A 198 -8.15 50.82 4.15
C VAL A 198 -8.14 52.05 5.04
N GLN A 199 -7.09 52.85 4.93
CA GLN A 199 -6.98 54.14 5.58
C GLN A 199 -7.48 55.24 4.63
N ASP A 200 -8.46 56.03 5.08
CA ASP A 200 -8.96 57.20 4.39
C ASP A 200 -7.93 58.36 4.43
N ALA A 201 -8.10 59.38 3.59
CA ALA A 201 -7.24 60.56 3.51
C ALA A 201 -7.10 61.31 4.86
N GLY A 202 -8.13 61.21 5.72
CA GLY A 202 -8.12 61.75 7.09
C GLY A 202 -7.42 60.87 8.14
N GLY A 203 -6.81 59.75 7.74
CA GLY A 203 -6.10 58.83 8.64
C GLY A 203 -6.97 57.81 9.38
N ASN A 204 -8.29 57.84 9.19
CA ASN A 204 -9.25 56.92 9.79
C ASN A 204 -9.32 55.59 9.02
N TRP A 205 -9.52 54.49 9.73
CA TRP A 205 -9.64 53.15 9.12
C TRP A 205 -11.09 52.79 8.80
N SER A 206 -11.30 52.16 7.64
CA SER A 206 -12.60 51.63 7.22
C SER A 206 -13.07 50.44 8.07
N GLU A 207 -14.35 50.10 7.93
CA GLU A 207 -14.85 48.79 8.35
C GLU A 207 -14.09 47.68 7.59
N PRO A 208 -13.64 46.61 8.28
CA PRO A 208 -12.86 45.57 7.65
C PRO A 208 -13.73 44.63 6.82
N ALA A 209 -13.32 44.36 5.58
CA ALA A 209 -13.89 43.29 4.78
C ALA A 209 -13.34 41.94 5.26
N THR A 210 -14.24 40.99 5.54
CA THR A 210 -13.90 39.67 6.08
C THR A 210 -14.17 38.55 5.07
N LEU A 211 -13.26 37.59 5.00
CA LEU A 211 -13.37 36.37 4.19
C LEU A 211 -13.07 35.14 5.04
N ALA A 212 -14.01 34.20 5.12
CA ALA A 212 -13.79 32.92 5.78
C ALA A 212 -13.29 31.87 4.77
N MET A 213 -12.17 31.23 5.09
CA MET A 213 -11.51 30.22 4.27
C MET A 213 -11.47 28.90 5.02
N LYS A 214 -12.06 27.85 4.43
CA LYS A 214 -12.05 26.48 4.99
C LYS A 214 -11.10 25.60 4.18
N PHE A 215 -10.17 24.93 4.85
CA PHE A 215 -9.20 24.04 4.19
C PHE A 215 -9.67 22.58 4.25
N GLU A 216 -9.68 21.89 3.11
CA GLU A 216 -10.00 20.46 3.09
C GLU A 216 -8.85 19.61 3.64
N GLN A 217 -9.16 18.66 4.52
CA GLN A 217 -8.16 17.70 5.03
C GLN A 217 -7.90 16.59 4.00
N ALA A 218 -6.66 16.17 3.85
CA ALA A 218 -6.32 15.10 2.92
C ALA A 218 -6.86 13.73 3.37
N PHE A 219 -7.32 12.93 2.41
CA PHE A 219 -7.92 11.62 2.66
C PHE A 219 -7.04 10.66 3.48
N TYR A 220 -5.72 10.71 3.30
CA TYR A 220 -4.77 9.84 4.03
C TYR A 220 -4.68 10.15 5.54
N GLN A 221 -5.22 11.29 5.99
CA GLN A 221 -5.31 11.66 7.41
C GLN A 221 -6.63 11.21 8.04
N SER A 222 -7.58 10.71 7.23
CA SER A 222 -8.86 10.21 7.71
C SER A 222 -8.71 8.86 8.43
N ARG A 223 -9.50 8.65 9.49
CA ARG A 223 -9.60 7.35 10.18
C ARG A 223 -10.03 6.22 9.24
N MET A 224 -10.80 6.54 8.20
CA MET A 224 -11.23 5.55 7.20
C MET A 224 -10.06 4.98 6.41
N PHE A 225 -9.02 5.77 6.14
CA PHE A 225 -7.83 5.32 5.43
C PHE A 225 -7.06 4.27 6.23
N PHE A 226 -6.85 4.51 7.52
CA PHE A 226 -6.23 3.52 8.42
C PHE A 226 -7.08 2.25 8.56
N GLY A 227 -8.40 2.38 8.59
CA GLY A 227 -9.32 1.24 8.57
C GLY A 227 -9.15 0.37 7.32
N LEU A 228 -9.08 0.98 6.14
CA LEU A 228 -8.86 0.27 4.88
C LEU A 228 -7.50 -0.45 4.84
N ILE A 229 -6.44 0.20 5.34
CA ILE A 229 -5.12 -0.43 5.46
C ILE A 229 -5.19 -1.65 6.39
N GLY A 230 -5.86 -1.54 7.53
CA GLY A 230 -6.04 -2.66 8.46
C GLY A 230 -6.73 -3.86 7.82
N VAL A 231 -7.83 -3.63 7.07
CA VAL A 231 -8.54 -4.68 6.34
C VAL A 231 -7.65 -5.34 5.28
N LEU A 232 -6.88 -4.54 4.54
CA LEU A 232 -5.96 -5.04 3.52
C LEU A 232 -4.86 -5.92 4.13
N VAL A 233 -4.28 -5.51 5.26
CA VAL A 233 -3.27 -6.30 5.99
C VAL A 233 -3.86 -7.64 6.47
N ILE A 234 -5.07 -7.63 7.05
CA ILE A 234 -5.74 -8.86 7.50
C ILE A 234 -6.02 -9.80 6.32
N ALA A 235 -6.49 -9.26 5.19
CA ALA A 235 -6.73 -10.04 3.98
C ALA A 235 -5.45 -10.68 3.43
N LEU A 236 -4.33 -9.96 3.45
CA LEU A 236 -3.02 -10.49 3.02
C LEU A 236 -2.51 -11.60 3.95
N ILE A 237 -2.64 -11.42 5.27
CA ILE A 237 -2.26 -12.45 6.25
C ILE A 237 -3.12 -13.71 6.05
N TRP A 238 -4.44 -13.55 5.88
CA TRP A 238 -5.35 -14.66 5.63
C TRP A 238 -5.05 -15.38 4.31
N ALA A 239 -4.77 -14.65 3.23
CA ALA A 239 -4.40 -15.25 1.95
C ALA A 239 -3.06 -16.00 2.02
N SER A 240 -2.06 -15.41 2.69
CA SER A 240 -0.72 -16.01 2.87
C SER A 240 -0.79 -17.31 3.67
N THR A 241 -1.48 -17.31 4.81
CA THR A 241 -1.67 -18.51 5.63
C THR A 241 -2.38 -19.62 4.85
N ARG A 242 -3.47 -19.29 4.15
CA ARG A 242 -4.19 -20.26 3.30
C ARG A 242 -3.31 -20.83 2.19
N TRP A 243 -2.50 -19.99 1.55
CA TRP A 243 -1.57 -20.41 0.51
C TRP A 243 -0.48 -21.35 1.06
N PHE A 244 0.06 -21.03 2.23
CA PHE A 244 1.07 -21.84 2.92
C PHE A 244 0.54 -23.24 3.27
N PHE A 245 -0.65 -23.33 3.88
CA PHE A 245 -1.26 -24.63 4.21
C PHE A 245 -1.58 -25.47 2.97
N LYS A 246 -2.13 -24.86 1.92
CA LYS A 246 -2.42 -25.57 0.66
C LYS A 246 -1.13 -26.11 0.02
N ARG A 247 -0.04 -25.35 0.09
CA ARG A 247 1.26 -25.75 -0.44
C ARG A 247 1.81 -26.96 0.32
N GLN A 248 1.74 -26.97 1.66
CA GLN A 248 2.18 -28.14 2.44
C GLN A 248 1.41 -29.42 2.07
N ALA A 249 0.08 -29.35 1.98
CA ALA A 249 -0.73 -30.51 1.61
C ALA A 249 -0.39 -31.07 0.22
N ASN A 250 -0.17 -30.17 -0.76
CA ASN A 250 0.22 -30.58 -2.10
C ASN A 250 1.62 -31.18 -2.15
N TRP A 251 2.57 -30.65 -1.36
CA TRP A 251 3.91 -31.21 -1.25
C TRP A 251 3.92 -32.61 -0.65
N ALA A 252 3.16 -32.82 0.44
CA ALA A 252 3.00 -34.15 1.02
C ALA A 252 2.42 -35.15 0.02
N LYS A 253 1.36 -34.77 -0.71
CA LYS A 253 0.74 -35.61 -1.74
C LYS A 253 1.68 -35.92 -2.90
N MET A 254 2.46 -34.93 -3.35
CA MET A 254 3.44 -35.13 -4.43
C MET A 254 4.56 -36.07 -3.98
N ASN A 255 5.04 -35.94 -2.74
CA ASN A 255 6.06 -36.81 -2.19
C ASN A 255 5.57 -38.27 -2.06
N THR A 256 4.31 -38.47 -1.61
CA THR A 256 3.73 -39.82 -1.58
C THR A 256 3.62 -40.43 -2.97
N GLN A 257 3.21 -39.63 -3.98
CA GLN A 257 3.10 -40.09 -5.37
C GLN A 257 4.46 -40.40 -5.99
N LEU A 258 5.48 -39.58 -5.72
CA LEU A 258 6.85 -39.82 -6.18
C LEU A 258 7.40 -41.12 -5.60
N MET A 259 7.17 -41.38 -4.31
CA MET A 259 7.63 -42.61 -3.68
C MET A 259 6.86 -43.85 -4.16
N GLU A 260 5.58 -43.69 -4.49
CA GLU A 260 4.80 -44.73 -5.17
C GLU A 260 5.37 -45.04 -6.56
N LEU A 261 5.68 -44.01 -7.35
CA LEU A 261 6.28 -44.15 -8.68
C LEU A 261 7.70 -44.70 -8.63
N GLU A 262 8.53 -44.25 -7.68
CA GLU A 262 9.86 -44.82 -7.43
C GLU A 262 9.76 -46.29 -7.04
N GLY A 263 8.81 -46.64 -6.15
CA GLY A 263 8.53 -48.02 -5.77
C GLY A 263 8.11 -48.88 -6.97
N GLN A 264 7.19 -48.38 -7.80
CA GLN A 264 6.76 -49.05 -9.04
C GLN A 264 7.90 -49.17 -10.05
N ALA A 265 8.75 -48.14 -10.19
CA ALA A 265 9.89 -48.15 -11.10
C ALA A 265 10.96 -49.16 -10.64
N LEU A 266 11.29 -49.17 -9.35
CA LEU A 266 12.26 -50.09 -8.76
C LEU A 266 11.73 -51.53 -8.73
N GLN A 267 10.42 -51.74 -8.59
CA GLN A 267 9.81 -53.08 -8.67
C GLN A 267 9.55 -53.55 -10.11
N SER A 268 9.36 -52.65 -11.08
CA SER A 268 9.31 -52.98 -12.51
C SER A 268 10.68 -53.32 -13.08
N GLN A 269 11.75 -52.84 -12.44
CA GLN A 269 13.08 -53.44 -12.54
C GLN A 269 13.07 -54.76 -11.76
N MET A 270 12.45 -55.80 -12.33
CA MET A 270 12.67 -57.18 -11.87
C MET A 270 14.17 -57.37 -11.69
N ASN A 271 14.60 -57.87 -10.52
CA ASN A 271 16.02 -58.06 -10.23
C ASN A 271 16.68 -58.81 -11.40
N PRO A 272 17.48 -58.13 -12.25
CA PRO A 272 17.99 -58.75 -13.47
C PRO A 272 18.84 -59.98 -13.17
N HIS A 273 19.48 -59.98 -11.99
CA HIS A 273 20.24 -61.09 -11.47
C HIS A 273 19.35 -62.29 -11.13
N PHE A 274 18.20 -62.09 -10.48
CA PHE A 274 17.26 -63.19 -10.18
C PHE A 274 16.71 -63.83 -11.45
N VAL A 275 16.33 -63.03 -12.45
CA VAL A 275 15.84 -63.53 -13.75
C VAL A 275 16.95 -64.31 -14.47
N PHE A 276 18.16 -63.76 -14.55
CA PHE A 276 19.30 -64.42 -15.18
C PHE A 276 19.66 -65.74 -14.47
N ASN A 277 19.69 -65.76 -13.14
CA ASN A 277 19.99 -66.97 -12.37
C ASN A 277 18.91 -68.03 -12.52
N SER A 278 17.65 -67.62 -12.58
CA SER A 278 16.54 -68.55 -12.82
C SER A 278 16.62 -69.18 -14.20
N LEU A 279 16.94 -68.39 -15.24
CA LEU A 279 17.16 -68.90 -16.60
C LEU A 279 18.36 -69.86 -16.67
N ASN A 280 19.48 -69.53 -16.01
CA ASN A 280 20.64 -70.42 -15.94
C ASN A 280 20.33 -71.73 -15.22
N SER A 281 19.50 -71.69 -14.17
CA SER A 281 19.09 -72.89 -13.43
C SER A 281 18.24 -73.79 -14.32
N ILE A 282 17.28 -73.22 -15.06
CA ILE A 282 16.49 -73.94 -16.06
C ILE A 282 17.41 -74.56 -17.12
N GLN A 283 18.36 -73.78 -17.67
CA GLN A 283 19.33 -74.27 -18.65
C GLN A 283 20.18 -75.41 -18.09
N SER A 284 20.61 -75.32 -16.83
CA SER A 284 21.40 -76.33 -16.14
C SER A 284 20.62 -77.63 -15.96
N PHE A 285 19.36 -77.56 -15.53
CA PHE A 285 18.51 -78.74 -15.39
C PHE A 285 18.26 -79.43 -16.74
N VAL A 286 17.97 -78.65 -17.79
CA VAL A 286 17.81 -79.17 -19.16
C VAL A 286 19.11 -79.82 -19.64
N SER A 287 20.25 -79.16 -19.44
CA SER A 287 21.56 -79.68 -19.86
C SER A 287 21.98 -80.94 -19.08
N SER A 288 21.50 -81.09 -17.85
CA SER A 288 21.77 -82.25 -17.00
C SER A 288 20.78 -83.41 -17.24
N GLY A 289 19.79 -83.24 -18.12
CA GLY A 289 18.76 -84.23 -18.42
C GLY A 289 17.65 -84.36 -17.36
N ASP A 290 17.56 -83.43 -16.41
CA ASP A 290 16.53 -83.41 -15.36
C ASP A 290 15.34 -82.55 -15.83
N GLU A 291 14.66 -83.02 -16.88
CA GLU A 291 13.55 -82.30 -17.53
C GLU A 291 12.41 -81.99 -16.55
N LEU A 292 12.14 -82.91 -15.62
CA LEU A 292 11.07 -82.74 -14.63
C LEU A 292 11.40 -81.62 -13.63
N LYS A 293 12.64 -81.51 -13.14
CA LYS A 293 13.02 -80.35 -12.32
C LYS A 293 12.99 -79.05 -13.11
N ALA A 294 13.38 -79.07 -14.38
CA ALA A 294 13.32 -77.88 -15.24
C ALA A 294 11.87 -77.38 -15.40
N GLU A 295 10.93 -78.29 -15.65
CA GLU A 295 9.50 -77.96 -15.80
C GLU A 295 8.90 -77.42 -14.49
N VAL A 296 9.16 -78.09 -13.37
CA VAL A 296 8.69 -77.65 -12.04
C VAL A 296 9.27 -76.27 -11.70
N TYR A 297 10.56 -76.05 -11.95
CA TYR A 297 11.22 -74.77 -11.69
C TYR A 297 10.62 -73.66 -12.57
N LEU A 298 10.41 -73.93 -13.87
CA LEU A 298 9.81 -72.97 -14.79
C LEU A 298 8.39 -72.58 -14.39
N ALA A 299 7.56 -73.54 -13.96
CA ALA A 299 6.21 -73.29 -13.49
C ALA A 299 6.20 -72.43 -12.22
N LYS A 300 7.04 -72.77 -11.23
CA LYS A 300 7.18 -72.00 -9.98
C LYS A 300 7.72 -70.59 -10.23
N PHE A 301 8.71 -70.45 -11.11
CA PHE A 301 9.26 -69.17 -11.53
C PHE A 301 8.21 -68.28 -12.19
N SER A 302 7.43 -68.84 -13.12
CA SER A 302 6.35 -68.11 -13.81
C SER A 302 5.27 -67.64 -12.84
N ASP A 303 4.88 -68.49 -11.88
CA ASP A 303 3.90 -68.13 -10.86
C ASP A 303 4.41 -67.04 -9.92
N LEU A 304 5.65 -67.15 -9.42
CA LEU A 304 6.27 -66.12 -8.60
C LEU A 304 6.37 -64.78 -9.34
N LEU A 305 6.80 -64.80 -10.61
CA LEU A 305 6.87 -63.58 -11.43
C LEU A 305 5.51 -62.91 -11.58
N ARG A 306 4.47 -63.69 -11.91
CA ARG A 306 3.10 -63.15 -12.03
C ARG A 306 2.63 -62.55 -10.71
N LYS A 307 2.76 -63.26 -9.59
CA LYS A 307 2.36 -62.77 -8.25
C LYS A 307 3.14 -61.52 -7.84
N THR A 308 4.42 -61.46 -8.16
CA THR A 308 5.28 -60.28 -7.94
C THR A 308 4.74 -59.08 -8.72
N LEU A 309 4.45 -59.24 -10.02
CA LEU A 309 3.91 -58.17 -10.87
C LEU A 309 2.48 -57.74 -10.50
N GLU A 310 1.68 -58.64 -9.94
CA GLU A 310 0.33 -58.31 -9.46
C GLU A 310 0.39 -57.56 -8.12
N SER A 311 1.28 -57.98 -7.21
CA SER A 311 1.44 -57.38 -5.89
C SER A 311 2.15 -56.03 -5.93
N SER A 312 3.03 -55.79 -6.90
CA SER A 312 3.70 -54.48 -7.08
C SER A 312 2.75 -53.33 -7.42
N LYS A 313 1.55 -53.64 -7.91
CA LYS A 313 0.48 -52.65 -8.17
C LYS A 313 -0.26 -52.24 -6.90
N LYS A 314 -0.08 -52.97 -5.80
CA LYS A 314 -0.80 -52.75 -4.53
C LYS A 314 0.12 -52.10 -3.51
N THR A 315 -0.38 -51.09 -2.80
CA THR A 315 0.38 -50.43 -1.72
C THR A 315 0.53 -51.32 -0.48
N ARG A 316 -0.50 -52.11 -0.16
CA ARG A 316 -0.53 -53.07 0.95
C ARG A 316 -1.15 -54.39 0.47
N ILE A 317 -0.68 -55.50 1.05
CA ILE A 317 -1.19 -56.85 0.84
C ILE A 317 -1.36 -57.56 2.20
N PRO A 318 -2.23 -58.59 2.29
CA PRO A 318 -2.25 -59.48 3.43
C PRO A 318 -0.87 -60.04 3.74
N LEU A 319 -0.53 -60.19 5.02
CA LEU A 319 0.71 -60.82 5.46
C LEU A 319 0.83 -62.26 4.93
N SER A 320 -0.30 -62.96 4.78
CA SER A 320 -0.34 -64.28 4.16
C SER A 320 0.16 -64.29 2.70
N ASP A 321 -0.19 -63.27 1.92
CA ASP A 321 0.28 -63.12 0.53
C ASP A 321 1.79 -62.85 0.49
N GLU A 322 2.31 -61.98 1.37
CA GLU A 322 3.75 -61.71 1.49
C GLU A 322 4.52 -62.99 1.88
N ILE A 323 4.03 -63.73 2.88
CA ILE A 323 4.62 -65.01 3.31
C ILE A 323 4.62 -66.03 2.18
N ASN A 324 3.51 -66.16 1.44
CA ASN A 324 3.41 -67.09 0.31
C ASN A 324 4.41 -66.76 -0.81
N MET A 325 4.64 -65.47 -1.06
CA MET A 325 5.64 -65.03 -2.03
C MET A 325 7.07 -65.32 -1.55
N LEU A 326 7.37 -65.06 -0.28
CA LEU A 326 8.67 -65.37 0.33
C LEU A 326 8.97 -66.87 0.29
N GLU A 327 7.99 -67.71 0.61
CA GLU A 327 8.12 -69.16 0.57
C GLU A 327 8.46 -69.66 -0.85
N ARG A 328 7.73 -69.19 -1.87
CA ARG A 328 8.02 -69.53 -3.28
C ARG A 328 9.40 -69.08 -3.73
N TYR A 329 9.82 -67.89 -3.28
CA TYR A 329 11.15 -67.38 -3.56
C TYR A 329 12.25 -68.25 -2.93
N LEU A 330 12.11 -68.59 -1.65
CA LEU A 330 13.03 -69.47 -0.91
C LEU A 330 13.09 -70.87 -1.53
N GLU A 331 11.95 -71.40 -1.97
CA GLU A 331 11.89 -72.72 -2.63
C GLU A 331 12.67 -72.72 -3.95
N LEU A 332 12.50 -71.70 -4.80
CA LEU A 332 13.27 -71.57 -6.05
C LEU A 332 14.77 -71.43 -5.79
N GLU A 333 15.15 -70.58 -4.84
CA GLU A 333 16.56 -70.42 -4.46
C GLU A 333 17.14 -71.73 -3.88
N SER A 334 16.37 -72.47 -3.08
CA SER A 334 16.78 -73.77 -2.54
C SER A 334 16.95 -74.80 -3.66
N MET A 335 16.04 -74.87 -4.63
CA MET A 335 16.21 -75.71 -5.82
C MET A 335 17.48 -75.36 -6.61
N ARG A 336 17.84 -74.08 -6.70
CA ARG A 336 19.06 -73.63 -7.40
C ARG A 336 20.34 -74.02 -6.67
N PHE A 337 20.37 -73.82 -5.35
CA PHE A 337 21.57 -74.11 -4.54
C PHE A 337 21.65 -75.58 -4.10
N GLY A 338 20.58 -76.36 -4.29
CA GLY A 338 20.47 -77.73 -3.81
C GLY A 338 20.69 -77.80 -2.30
N ASP A 339 21.45 -78.80 -1.85
CA ASP A 339 21.73 -79.04 -0.43
C ASP A 339 22.53 -77.92 0.26
N ARG A 340 22.99 -76.89 -0.49
CA ARG A 340 23.71 -75.75 0.08
C ARG A 340 22.82 -74.69 0.71
N LEU A 341 21.50 -74.70 0.46
CA LEU A 341 20.58 -73.73 1.05
C LEU A 341 19.43 -74.46 1.74
N ASN A 342 19.47 -74.42 3.08
CA ASN A 342 18.34 -74.77 3.92
C ASN A 342 17.57 -73.51 4.30
N TYR A 343 16.26 -73.63 4.47
CA TYR A 343 15.47 -72.52 4.96
C TYR A 343 14.37 -72.99 5.92
N SER A 344 13.97 -72.08 6.79
CA SER A 344 12.82 -72.27 7.68
C SER A 344 11.98 -70.99 7.72
N LEU A 345 10.66 -71.15 7.63
CA LEU A 345 9.69 -70.06 7.76
C LEU A 345 8.76 -70.39 8.92
N GLU A 346 8.82 -69.56 9.96
CA GLU A 346 8.07 -69.74 11.20
C GLU A 346 7.08 -68.58 11.36
N VAL A 347 5.81 -68.90 11.58
CA VAL A 347 4.74 -67.93 11.80
C VAL A 347 4.08 -68.26 13.12
N ASP A 348 3.99 -67.27 14.02
CA ASP A 348 3.25 -67.42 15.28
C ASP A 348 1.76 -67.71 14.97
N GLU A 349 1.22 -68.79 15.53
CA GLU A 349 -0.18 -69.21 15.35
C GLU A 349 -1.19 -68.13 15.79
N LYS A 350 -0.77 -67.18 16.62
CA LYS A 350 -1.60 -66.05 17.07
C LYS A 350 -1.76 -64.94 16.02
N LEU A 351 -1.02 -65.01 14.91
CA LEU A 351 -1.12 -64.04 13.83
C LEU A 351 -2.27 -64.40 12.89
N GLU A 352 -3.30 -63.54 12.86
CA GLU A 352 -4.33 -63.59 11.83
C GLU A 352 -3.79 -62.98 10.52
N THR A 353 -2.95 -63.74 9.82
CA THR A 353 -2.15 -63.27 8.66
C THR A 353 -2.99 -62.69 7.52
N ASP A 354 -4.25 -63.11 7.38
CA ASP A 354 -5.15 -62.60 6.34
C ASP A 354 -5.73 -61.21 6.67
N LEU A 355 -5.82 -60.86 7.96
CA LEU A 355 -6.31 -59.55 8.41
C LEU A 355 -5.19 -58.51 8.51
N ILE A 356 -3.96 -58.96 8.73
CA ILE A 356 -2.80 -58.08 8.85
C ILE A 356 -2.38 -57.56 7.47
N GLN A 357 -2.35 -56.25 7.30
CA GLN A 357 -1.98 -55.59 6.04
C GLN A 357 -0.56 -55.03 6.14
N VAL A 358 0.37 -55.63 5.39
CA VAL A 358 1.76 -55.16 5.30
C VAL A 358 2.02 -54.50 3.94
N PRO A 359 2.98 -53.57 3.83
CA PRO A 359 3.42 -53.09 2.54
C PRO A 359 3.95 -54.24 1.69
N ALA A 360 3.58 -54.28 0.41
CA ALA A 360 3.99 -55.37 -0.49
C ALA A 360 5.52 -55.41 -0.67
N MET A 361 6.09 -56.62 -0.67
CA MET A 361 7.52 -56.91 -0.84
C MET A 361 8.41 -56.21 0.19
N LEU A 362 7.94 -56.09 1.42
CA LEU A 362 8.70 -55.44 2.49
C LEU A 362 9.91 -56.30 2.91
N ILE A 363 9.75 -57.62 2.94
CA ILE A 363 10.70 -58.52 3.60
C ILE A 363 11.66 -59.14 2.59
N GLN A 364 11.19 -59.33 1.35
CA GLN A 364 11.93 -59.97 0.27
C GLN A 364 13.36 -59.42 0.07
N PRO A 365 13.64 -58.10 0.11
CA PRO A 365 15.00 -57.59 -0.07
C PRO A 365 15.99 -58.08 0.99
N PHE A 366 15.53 -58.34 2.22
CA PHE A 366 16.40 -58.84 3.29
C PHE A 366 16.69 -60.33 3.11
N VAL A 367 15.70 -61.11 2.69
CA VAL A 367 15.87 -62.52 2.36
C VAL A 367 16.79 -62.68 1.14
N GLU A 368 16.62 -61.84 0.12
CA GLU A 368 17.52 -61.82 -1.03
C GLU A 368 18.96 -61.51 -0.61
N ASN A 369 19.18 -60.50 0.23
CA ASN A 369 20.51 -60.16 0.72
C ASN A 369 21.14 -61.31 1.51
N ALA A 370 20.36 -61.99 2.37
CA ALA A 370 20.80 -63.15 3.14
C ALA A 370 21.30 -64.27 2.23
N ILE A 371 20.59 -64.55 1.13
CA ILE A 371 20.97 -65.61 0.19
C ILE A 371 22.14 -65.16 -0.70
N VAL A 372 22.02 -64.03 -1.39
CA VAL A 372 23.00 -63.59 -2.41
C VAL A 372 24.33 -63.19 -1.78
N HIS A 373 24.30 -62.43 -0.69
CA HIS A 373 25.51 -61.90 -0.05
C HIS A 373 25.97 -62.73 1.15
N GLY A 374 25.04 -63.41 1.85
CA GLY A 374 25.36 -64.27 2.99
C GLY A 374 25.75 -65.69 2.57
N ILE A 375 24.83 -66.42 1.94
CA ILE A 375 24.99 -67.86 1.64
C ILE A 375 25.76 -68.12 0.34
N GLY A 376 25.50 -67.34 -0.72
CA GLY A 376 26.10 -67.51 -2.04
C GLY A 376 27.63 -67.62 -2.02
N PRO A 377 28.36 -66.70 -1.34
CA PRO A 377 29.81 -66.74 -1.23
C PRO A 377 30.35 -67.88 -0.35
N LYS A 378 29.51 -68.54 0.46
CA LYS A 378 29.91 -69.56 1.44
C LYS A 378 29.86 -70.96 0.82
N PRO A 379 30.99 -71.61 0.49
CA PRO A 379 31.00 -72.89 -0.24
C PRO A 379 30.33 -74.03 0.51
N SER A 380 30.39 -74.02 1.84
CA SER A 380 29.73 -75.02 2.70
C SER A 380 28.20 -74.89 2.75
N GLY A 381 27.63 -73.86 2.10
CA GLY A 381 26.22 -73.55 2.22
C GLY A 381 25.84 -72.98 3.59
N GLY A 382 24.54 -72.87 3.82
CA GLY A 382 24.00 -72.38 5.07
C GLY A 382 22.47 -72.40 5.14
N GLU A 383 21.96 -71.68 6.12
CA GLU A 383 20.55 -71.66 6.50
C GLU A 383 20.06 -70.22 6.57
N VAL A 384 18.86 -69.99 6.03
CA VAL A 384 18.10 -68.74 6.19
C VAL A 384 16.81 -69.04 6.93
N LYS A 385 16.64 -68.41 8.10
CA LYS A 385 15.45 -68.52 8.94
C LYS A 385 14.68 -67.21 8.90
N VAL A 386 13.39 -67.28 8.59
CA VAL A 386 12.46 -66.15 8.62
C VAL A 386 11.39 -66.43 9.69
N SER A 387 11.26 -65.55 10.69
CA SER A 387 10.22 -65.67 11.70
C SER A 387 9.30 -64.45 11.74
N PHE A 388 8.03 -64.69 12.06
CA PHE A 388 7.00 -63.68 12.24
C PHE A 388 6.36 -63.85 13.62
N ASP A 389 6.54 -62.85 14.48
CA ASP A 389 6.08 -62.87 15.87
C ASP A 389 5.20 -61.65 16.16
N LYS A 390 4.11 -61.84 16.91
CA LYS A 390 3.31 -60.73 17.44
C LYS A 390 3.86 -60.31 18.79
N VAL A 391 4.47 -59.12 18.88
CA VAL A 391 5.05 -58.61 20.14
C VAL A 391 3.97 -57.93 20.99
N ASP A 392 3.11 -57.15 20.36
CA ASP A 392 1.96 -56.48 20.95
C ASP A 392 0.83 -56.33 19.92
N ASP A 393 -0.31 -55.75 20.30
CA ASP A 393 -1.45 -55.57 19.39
C ASP A 393 -1.21 -54.60 18.23
N LYS A 394 -0.08 -53.86 18.24
CA LYS A 394 0.24 -52.82 17.28
C LYS A 394 1.53 -53.07 16.50
N THR A 395 2.26 -54.14 16.82
CA THR A 395 3.60 -54.37 16.27
C THR A 395 3.80 -55.82 15.90
N LEU A 396 4.05 -56.03 14.61
CA LEU A 396 4.56 -57.26 14.04
C LEU A 396 6.09 -57.21 14.00
N LEU A 397 6.73 -58.27 14.47
CA LEU A 397 8.17 -58.43 14.42
C LEU A 397 8.51 -59.49 13.37
N CYS A 398 9.25 -59.10 12.34
CA CYS A 398 9.83 -60.03 11.39
C CYS A 398 11.34 -60.13 11.63
N ARG A 399 11.87 -61.36 11.69
CA ARG A 399 13.31 -61.60 11.81
C ARG A 399 13.79 -62.40 10.61
N VAL A 400 14.84 -61.92 9.96
CA VAL A 400 15.53 -62.63 8.88
C VAL A 400 16.94 -62.92 9.37
N LYS A 401 17.23 -64.21 9.63
CA LYS A 401 18.50 -64.66 10.17
C LYS A 401 19.21 -65.58 9.19
N ASP A 402 20.46 -65.28 8.89
CA ASP A 402 21.33 -66.12 8.09
C ASP A 402 22.56 -66.57 8.89
N ASN A 403 23.14 -67.70 8.51
CA ASN A 403 24.42 -68.17 9.04
C ASN A 403 25.56 -68.06 8.00
N GLY A 404 25.46 -67.08 7.10
CA GLY A 404 26.39 -66.84 6.00
C GLY A 404 27.72 -66.26 6.44
N VAL A 405 28.43 -65.64 5.49
CA VAL A 405 29.73 -64.97 5.75
C VAL A 405 29.61 -63.71 6.61
N GLY A 406 28.37 -63.20 6.80
CA GLY A 406 28.01 -61.96 7.50
C GLY A 406 28.60 -60.69 6.89
N ARG A 407 28.37 -59.55 7.55
CA ARG A 407 28.68 -58.21 6.99
C ARG A 407 30.13 -57.81 7.28
N ASN A 408 30.87 -57.41 6.24
CA ASN A 408 32.23 -56.91 6.40
C ASN A 408 32.21 -55.39 6.69
N LYS A 409 32.58 -54.97 7.91
CA LYS A 409 32.53 -53.56 8.37
C LYS A 409 33.47 -52.62 7.60
N THR A 410 34.43 -53.14 6.83
CA THR A 410 35.48 -52.38 6.13
C THR A 410 35.13 -51.94 4.71
N GLN A 411 34.01 -52.39 4.13
CA GLN A 411 33.51 -51.79 2.88
C GLN A 411 32.56 -50.64 3.20
N ASN A 412 33.11 -49.42 3.21
CA ASN A 412 32.36 -48.17 3.18
C ASN A 412 31.33 -48.16 2.04
N THR A 413 30.07 -48.44 2.37
CA THR A 413 28.93 -47.51 2.23
C THR A 413 28.78 -46.70 0.93
N LEU A 414 28.98 -47.32 -0.24
CA LEU A 414 28.52 -46.76 -1.53
C LEU A 414 27.51 -47.66 -2.25
N HIS A 415 27.30 -48.88 -1.77
CA HIS A 415 26.24 -49.79 -2.21
C HIS A 415 25.43 -50.25 -1.00
N GLN A 416 24.83 -49.29 -0.30
CA GLN A 416 23.61 -49.58 0.45
C GLN A 416 22.60 -49.99 -0.63
N SER A 417 22.16 -51.26 -0.62
CA SER A 417 21.36 -51.78 -1.73
C SER A 417 20.07 -50.97 -1.81
N MET A 418 19.84 -50.32 -2.96
CA MET A 418 18.68 -49.45 -3.24
C MET A 418 17.38 -50.06 -2.68
N GLY A 419 17.22 -51.38 -2.79
CA GLY A 419 16.12 -52.15 -2.22
C GLY A 419 15.88 -51.94 -0.72
N THR A 420 16.93 -51.97 0.12
CA THR A 420 16.80 -51.80 1.57
C THR A 420 16.55 -50.36 2.01
N ASP A 421 17.03 -49.38 1.23
CA ASP A 421 16.77 -47.97 1.49
C ASP A 421 15.32 -47.59 1.15
N ILE A 422 14.77 -48.14 0.07
CA ILE A 422 13.35 -48.01 -0.27
C ILE A 422 12.48 -48.57 0.85
N VAL A 423 12.83 -49.76 1.35
CA VAL A 423 12.09 -50.38 2.46
C VAL A 423 12.17 -49.54 3.74
N ARG A 424 13.35 -49.02 4.09
CA ARG A 424 13.50 -48.12 5.26
C ARG A 424 12.63 -46.89 5.12
N ARG A 425 12.69 -46.22 3.97
CA ARG A 425 11.88 -45.02 3.69
C ARG A 425 10.39 -45.31 3.69
N ARG A 426 9.98 -46.51 3.28
CA ARG A 426 8.59 -46.97 3.31
C ARG A 426 8.10 -47.20 4.74
N LEU A 427 8.93 -47.77 5.61
CA LEU A 427 8.63 -47.93 7.04
C LEU A 427 8.52 -46.58 7.76
N GLU A 428 9.40 -45.62 7.45
CA GLU A 428 9.35 -44.26 8.00
C GLU A 428 8.03 -43.52 7.66
N LEU A 429 7.45 -43.80 6.50
CA LEU A 429 6.18 -43.20 6.08
C LEU A 429 4.93 -43.82 6.74
N MET A 430 5.06 -44.97 7.42
CA MET A 430 3.91 -45.65 8.01
C MET A 430 3.38 -44.94 9.26
N GLY A 431 4.12 -44.01 9.88
CA GLY A 431 3.53 -43.06 10.83
C GLY A 431 4.55 -42.30 11.70
N PRO A 432 4.27 -41.05 12.09
CA PRO A 432 5.16 -40.24 12.93
C PRO A 432 5.22 -40.67 14.42
N ASN A 433 4.34 -41.57 14.87
CA ASN A 433 4.28 -42.08 16.25
C ASN A 433 4.66 -43.56 16.38
N GLU A 434 4.96 -44.23 15.25
CA GLU A 434 5.16 -45.68 15.20
C GLU A 434 6.39 -45.94 14.33
N ASN A 435 7.56 -45.87 14.98
CA ASN A 435 8.85 -46.02 14.31
C ASN A 435 9.01 -47.47 13.85
N GLY A 436 8.60 -47.75 12.62
CA GLY A 436 9.06 -48.93 11.91
C GLY A 436 10.59 -48.87 11.84
N GLN A 437 11.26 -49.81 12.47
CA GLN A 437 12.72 -49.83 12.60
C GLN A 437 13.29 -51.10 12.00
N VAL A 438 14.40 -50.95 11.29
CA VAL A 438 15.22 -52.06 10.81
C VAL A 438 16.51 -52.05 11.61
N GLU A 439 16.70 -53.08 12.42
CA GLU A 439 17.91 -53.29 13.20
C GLU A 439 18.72 -54.42 12.57
N TYR A 440 20.03 -54.23 12.44
CA TYR A 440 20.95 -55.23 11.92
C TYR A 440 21.86 -55.70 13.06
N ILE A 441 21.89 -57.00 13.30
CA ILE A 441 22.69 -57.65 14.32
C ILE A 441 23.69 -58.57 13.60
N ASP A 442 24.97 -58.27 13.73
CA ASP A 442 26.02 -59.16 13.23
C ASP A 442 26.25 -60.29 14.23
N LEU A 443 26.08 -61.54 13.80
CA LEU A 443 26.31 -62.71 14.64
C LEU A 443 27.79 -63.07 14.57
N VAL A 444 28.47 -63.08 15.71
CA VAL A 444 29.90 -63.43 15.82
C VAL A 444 30.09 -64.66 16.70
N ASP A 445 31.11 -65.47 16.37
CA ASP A 445 31.54 -66.60 17.19
C ASP A 445 32.41 -66.15 18.37
N GLU A 446 32.76 -67.07 19.29
CA GLU A 446 33.61 -66.79 20.47
C GLU A 446 34.99 -66.20 20.12
N LYS A 447 35.40 -66.31 18.85
CA LYS A 447 36.66 -65.77 18.28
C LYS A 447 36.48 -64.47 17.50
N GLU A 448 35.36 -63.76 17.66
CA GLU A 448 34.98 -62.55 16.91
C GLU A 448 34.90 -62.73 15.38
N GLN A 449 34.83 -63.98 14.91
CA GLN A 449 34.61 -64.27 13.49
C GLN A 449 33.12 -64.23 13.15
N SER A 450 32.80 -63.64 12.02
CA SER A 450 31.43 -63.52 11.52
C SER A 450 30.80 -64.90 11.28
N LYS A 451 29.63 -65.12 11.87
CA LYS A 451 28.82 -66.36 11.81
C LYS A 451 27.49 -66.15 11.08
N GLY A 452 27.21 -64.93 10.62
CA GLY A 452 26.00 -64.57 9.88
C GLY A 452 25.42 -63.22 10.29
N THR A 453 24.20 -62.94 9.84
CA THR A 453 23.50 -61.69 10.12
C THR A 453 22.07 -61.98 10.58
N GLU A 454 21.56 -61.19 11.50
CA GLU A 454 20.14 -61.16 11.86
C GLU A 454 19.59 -59.75 11.61
N VAL A 455 18.53 -59.66 10.83
CA VAL A 455 17.81 -58.42 10.55
C VAL A 455 16.47 -58.48 11.25
N ILE A 456 16.21 -57.52 12.12
CA ILE A 456 14.96 -57.39 12.86
C ILE A 456 14.19 -56.21 12.27
N ILE A 457 13.00 -56.50 11.75
CA ILE A 457 12.09 -55.53 11.13
C ILE A 457 10.88 -55.39 12.04
N ARG A 458 10.71 -54.20 12.62
CA ARG A 458 9.54 -53.83 13.42
C ARG A 458 8.53 -53.17 12.48
N ILE A 459 7.38 -53.80 12.32
CA ILE A 459 6.33 -53.37 11.41
C ILE A 459 5.13 -52.93 12.24
N PRO A 460 4.75 -51.64 12.22
CA PRO A 460 3.53 -51.19 12.87
C PRO A 460 2.29 -51.68 12.10
N LEU A 461 1.30 -52.18 12.84
CA LEU A 461 0.07 -52.82 12.35
C LEU A 461 -1.06 -51.83 12.09
#